data_AF-A0A2V8P853-F1
#
_entry.id   AF-A0A2V8P853-F1
#
_cell.length_a   1.000
_cell.length_b   1.000
_cell.length_c   1.000
_cell.angle_alpha   90.00
_cell.angle_beta   90.00
_cell.angle_gamma   90.00
#
_symmetry.space_group_name_H-M   'P 1'
#
loop_
_entity.id
_entity.type
_entity.pdbx_description
1 polymer ?
#
loop_
_entity_poly.entity_id
_entity_poly.type
_entity_poly.pdbx_seq_one_letter_code
_entity_poly.pdbx_strand_id
1 'polypeptide(L)'
;MRDLFKKRILFFGGKGGVGKTTCASAAALAAARQGKRVLLVSTDPAHSTSDIFERPFSHEETEIYPGLAGIEVDADFEARRYIDSVKGQIAKLFSPSILKEAQRQIELGGRAV
;
A
#
# COMPACT_ATOMS: atom_id res chain seq x y z
N MET A 1 28.91 -5.26 1.27
CA MET A 1 27.59 -5.27 0.60
C MET A 1 26.94 -6.66 0.57
N ARG A 2 27.65 -7.77 0.27
CA ARG A 2 27.08 -9.14 0.22
C ARG A 2 26.32 -9.57 1.49
N ASP A 3 26.73 -9.09 2.66
CA ASP A 3 26.10 -9.45 3.93
C ASP A 3 24.78 -8.68 4.20
N LEU A 4 24.61 -7.51 3.58
CA LEU A 4 23.41 -6.68 3.73
C LEU A 4 22.18 -7.38 3.15
N PHE A 5 22.34 -8.01 1.98
CA PHE A 5 21.27 -8.75 1.29
C PHE A 5 21.03 -10.16 1.85
N LYS A 6 21.65 -10.52 2.99
CA LYS A 6 21.22 -11.66 3.79
C LYS A 6 20.03 -11.32 4.69
N LYS A 7 19.81 -10.03 4.98
CA LYS A 7 18.64 -9.58 5.73
C LYS A 7 17.39 -9.72 4.87
N ARG A 8 16.28 -10.15 5.48
CA ARG A 8 14.99 -10.29 4.81
C ARG A 8 14.29 -8.95 4.56
N ILE A 9 14.56 -7.97 5.41
CA ILE A 9 13.91 -6.65 5.38
C ILE A 9 15.00 -5.59 5.57
N LEU A 10 14.97 -4.56 4.72
CA LEU A 10 15.83 -3.39 4.79
C LEU A 10 14.94 -2.14 4.80
N PHE A 11 15.07 -1.32 5.83
CA PHE A 11 14.35 -0.05 5.94
C PHE A 11 15.26 1.12 5.56
N PHE A 12 14.75 2.01 4.71
CA PHE A 12 15.43 3.23 4.29
C PHE A 12 14.72 4.44 4.91
N GLY A 13 15.18 4.87 6.09
CA GLY A 13 14.63 6.00 6.84
C GLY A 13 15.51 7.26 6.76
N GLY A 14 14.95 8.41 7.14
CA GLY A 14 15.64 9.70 7.13
C GLY A 14 14.71 10.89 6.87
N LYS A 15 15.25 12.11 6.91
CA LYS A 15 14.50 13.35 6.64
C LYS A 15 14.00 13.41 5.17
N GLY A 16 13.12 14.35 4.86
CA GLY A 16 12.73 14.64 3.47
C GLY A 16 13.94 15.05 2.63
N GLY A 17 14.01 14.62 1.37
CA GLY A 17 15.07 15.02 0.43
C GLY A 17 16.45 14.38 0.60
N VAL A 18 16.68 13.51 1.59
CA VAL A 18 18.02 12.89 1.82
C VAL A 18 18.36 11.73 0.88
N GLY A 19 17.51 11.44 -0.12
CA GLY A 19 17.76 10.38 -1.11
C GLY A 19 17.29 8.98 -0.72
N LYS A 20 16.35 8.84 0.23
CA LYS A 20 15.85 7.54 0.70
C LYS A 20 15.35 6.65 -0.45
N THR A 21 14.47 7.18 -1.29
CA THR A 21 13.87 6.48 -2.43
C THR A 21 14.96 6.04 -3.41
N THR A 22 15.89 6.93 -3.73
CA THR A 22 17.04 6.63 -4.60
C THR A 22 17.90 5.50 -4.03
N CYS A 23 18.25 5.56 -2.75
CA CYS A 23 19.06 4.52 -2.10
C CYS A 23 18.32 3.18 -2.02
N ALA A 24 17.02 3.20 -1.71
CA ALA A 24 16.19 1.99 -1.68
C ALA A 24 16.10 1.32 -3.05
N SER A 25 15.81 2.11 -4.10
CA SER A 25 15.75 1.64 -5.48
C SER A 25 17.09 1.06 -5.96
N ALA A 26 18.20 1.76 -5.67
CA ALA A 26 19.53 1.28 -6.02
C ALA A 26 19.90 -0.02 -5.30
N ALA A 27 19.58 -0.13 -4.01
CA ALA A 27 19.82 -1.34 -3.22
C ALA A 27 18.97 -2.52 -3.73
N ALA A 28 17.71 -2.27 -4.06
CA ALA A 28 16.80 -3.29 -4.58
C ALA A 28 17.29 -3.83 -5.92
N LEU A 29 17.68 -2.95 -6.85
CA LEU A 29 18.26 -3.34 -8.14
C LEU A 29 19.57 -4.11 -7.99
N ALA A 30 20.44 -3.66 -7.08
CA ALA A 30 21.71 -4.35 -6.81
C ALA A 30 21.51 -5.75 -6.20
N ALA A 31 20.51 -5.94 -5.35
CA ALA A 31 20.15 -7.24 -4.79
C ALA A 31 19.56 -8.17 -5.87
N ALA A 32 18.66 -7.67 -6.71
CA ALA A 32 18.08 -8.44 -7.81
C ALA A 32 19.14 -8.91 -8.81
N ARG A 33 20.09 -8.03 -9.16
CA ARG A 33 21.26 -8.38 -10.00
C ARG A 33 22.18 -9.45 -9.39
N GLN A 34 22.10 -9.68 -8.08
CA GLN A 34 22.80 -10.77 -7.39
C GLN A 34 21.96 -12.05 -7.29
N GLY A 35 20.87 -12.15 -8.04
CA GLY A 35 19.98 -13.33 -8.09
C GLY A 35 19.03 -13.42 -6.90
N LYS A 36 18.85 -12.35 -6.12
CA LYS A 36 17.83 -12.31 -5.06
C LYS A 36 16.47 -12.00 -5.68
N ARG A 37 15.41 -12.58 -5.11
CA ARG A 37 14.04 -12.10 -5.34
C ARG A 37 13.77 -10.96 -4.38
N VAL A 38 13.45 -9.79 -4.92
CA VAL A 38 13.33 -8.54 -4.16
C VAL A 38 11.96 -7.93 -4.42
N LEU A 39 11.32 -7.48 -3.35
CA LEU A 39 10.15 -6.61 -3.41
C LEU A 39 10.54 -5.23 -2.87
N LEU A 40 10.45 -4.21 -3.71
CA LEU A 40 10.61 -2.82 -3.31
C LEU A 40 9.25 -2.27 -2.88
N VAL A 41 9.15 -1.90 -1.62
CA VAL A 41 7.94 -1.31 -1.03
C VAL A 41 8.17 0.18 -0.85
N SER A 42 7.36 1.01 -1.49
CA SER A 42 7.32 2.45 -1.23
C SER A 42 6.03 2.80 -0.48
N THR A 43 6.18 3.54 0.61
CA THR A 43 5.08 4.17 1.35
C THR A 43 5.10 5.70 1.16
N ASP A 44 5.87 6.19 0.18
CA ASP A 44 6.01 7.61 -0.08
C ASP A 44 4.87 8.07 -1.00
N PRO A 45 4.04 9.05 -0.59
CA PRO A 45 2.95 9.55 -1.42
C PRO A 45 3.42 10.27 -2.70
N ALA A 46 4.72 10.58 -2.83
CA ALA A 46 5.24 11.40 -3.92
C ALA A 46 5.49 10.66 -5.26
N HIS A 47 5.00 9.41 -5.44
CA HIS A 47 5.19 8.56 -6.64
C HIS A 47 6.63 8.48 -7.19
N SER A 48 7.64 8.84 -6.39
CA SER A 48 9.01 9.04 -6.87
C SER A 48 9.70 7.75 -7.30
N THR A 49 9.15 6.59 -6.93
CA THR A 49 9.62 5.28 -7.38
C THR A 49 9.32 5.05 -8.85
N SER A 50 8.11 5.41 -9.29
CA SER A 50 7.70 5.29 -10.69
C SER A 50 8.59 6.13 -11.60
N ASP A 51 8.96 7.34 -11.15
CA ASP A 51 9.89 8.21 -11.86
C ASP A 51 11.30 7.61 -11.98
N ILE A 52 11.83 7.04 -10.90
CA ILE A 52 13.19 6.45 -10.89
C ILE A 52 13.31 5.26 -11.85
N PHE A 53 12.26 4.44 -11.94
CA PHE A 53 12.27 3.25 -12.78
C PHE A 53 11.67 3.48 -14.17
N GLU A 54 11.12 4.66 -14.45
CA GLU A 54 10.36 5.00 -15.66
C GLU A 54 9.29 3.94 -15.99
N ARG A 55 8.64 3.42 -14.94
CA ARG A 55 7.63 2.35 -15.02
C ARG A 55 6.53 2.61 -14.00
N PRO A 56 5.27 2.25 -14.31
CA PRO A 56 4.19 2.42 -13.37
C PRO A 56 4.34 1.44 -12.19
N PHE A 57 4.15 1.96 -10.98
CA PHE A 57 3.91 1.16 -9.79
C PHE A 57 2.40 1.13 -9.51
N SER A 58 1.93 0.05 -8.90
CA SER A 58 0.54 -0.08 -8.46
C SER A 58 0.48 -0.50 -7.00
N HIS A 59 -0.74 -0.58 -6.45
CA HIS A 59 -1.01 -1.14 -5.14
C HIS A 59 -0.91 -2.68 -5.12
N GLU A 60 -0.61 -3.30 -6.25
CA GLU A 60 -0.33 -4.72 -6.38
C GLU A 60 1.14 -4.95 -6.78
N GLU A 61 1.67 -6.11 -6.41
CA GLU A 61 3.03 -6.50 -6.77
C GLU A 61 3.20 -6.51 -8.29
N THR A 62 4.06 -5.63 -8.79
CA THR A 62 4.30 -5.43 -10.22
C THR A 62 5.77 -5.73 -10.53
N GLU A 63 6.04 -6.59 -11.52
CA GLU A 63 7.43 -6.86 -11.93
C GLU A 63 8.04 -5.65 -12.64
N ILE A 64 9.15 -5.12 -12.11
CA ILE A 64 9.87 -3.98 -12.67
C ILE A 64 11.01 -4.49 -13.56
N TYR A 65 11.79 -5.44 -13.04
CA TYR A 65 12.87 -6.13 -13.73
C TYR A 65 12.91 -7.59 -13.28
N PRO A 66 13.60 -8.49 -14.02
CA PRO A 66 13.76 -9.87 -13.59
C PRO A 66 14.30 -9.96 -12.15
N GLY A 67 13.50 -10.54 -11.26
CA GLY A 67 13.84 -10.71 -9.83
C GLY A 67 13.60 -9.46 -8.95
N LEU A 68 13.06 -8.37 -9.50
CA LEU A 68 12.67 -7.16 -8.78
C LEU A 68 11.22 -6.78 -9.08
N ALA A 69 10.37 -6.93 -8.07
CA ALA A 69 9.01 -6.42 -8.09
C ALA A 69 8.88 -5.16 -7.21
N GLY A 70 7.84 -4.38 -7.46
CA GLY A 70 7.52 -3.16 -6.73
C GLY A 70 6.07 -3.08 -6.30
N ILE A 71 5.81 -2.39 -5.19
CA ILE A 71 4.48 -2.01 -4.73
C ILE A 71 4.53 -0.60 -4.14
N GLU A 72 3.53 0.21 -4.47
CA GLU A 72 3.28 1.52 -3.85
C GLU A 72 2.06 1.43 -2.95
N VAL A 73 2.28 1.59 -1.64
CA VAL A 73 1.23 1.56 -0.63
C VAL A 73 0.62 2.95 -0.51
N ASP A 74 -0.64 3.08 -0.89
CA ASP A 74 -1.44 4.28 -0.67
C ASP A 74 -2.25 4.11 0.62
N ALA A 75 -1.88 4.88 1.65
CA ALA A 75 -2.52 4.81 2.95
C ALA A 75 -4.01 5.20 2.90
N ASP A 76 -4.39 6.15 2.05
CA ASP A 76 -5.77 6.60 1.93
C ASP A 76 -6.62 5.57 1.20
N PHE A 77 -6.07 4.95 0.16
CA PHE A 77 -6.71 3.83 -0.54
C PHE A 77 -6.91 2.63 0.40
N GLU A 78 -5.86 2.21 1.12
CA GLU A 78 -5.93 1.08 2.04
C GLU A 78 -6.88 1.34 3.23
N ALA A 79 -6.91 2.57 3.75
CA ALA A 79 -7.86 2.95 4.79
C ALA A 79 -9.32 2.85 4.30
N ARG A 80 -9.62 3.35 3.10
CA ARG A 80 -10.96 3.24 2.49
C ARG A 80 -11.35 1.78 2.28
N ARG A 81 -10.45 0.98 1.71
CA ARG A 81 -10.66 -0.46 1.49
C ARG A 81 -10.97 -1.19 2.79
N TYR A 82 -10.26 -0.87 3.86
CA TYR A 82 -10.53 -1.45 5.18
C TYR A 82 -11.93 -1.10 5.68
N ILE A 83 -12.32 0.19 5.65
CA ILE A 83 -13.65 0.64 6.06
C ILE A 83 -14.76 -0.04 5.27
N ASP A 84 -14.61 -0.17 3.96
CA ASP A 84 -15.60 -0.80 3.10
C ASP A 84 -15.74 -2.30 3.39
N SER A 85 -14.62 -2.98 3.69
CA SER A 85 -14.65 -4.39 4.11
C SER A 85 -15.43 -4.59 5.42
N VAL A 86 -15.23 -3.70 6.40
CA VAL A 86 -15.92 -3.73 7.69
C VAL A 86 -17.41 -3.48 7.50
N LYS A 87 -17.80 -2.47 6.70
CA LYS A 87 -19.21 -2.21 6.36
C LYS A 87 -19.87 -3.43 5.73
N GLY A 88 -19.19 -4.08 4.79
CA GLY A 88 -19.69 -5.28 4.12
C GLY A 88 -19.90 -6.46 5.08
N GLN A 89 -19.02 -6.65 6.05
CA GLN A 89 -19.17 -7.69 7.08
C GLN A 89 -20.32 -7.37 8.04
N ILE A 90 -20.40 -6.13 8.51
CA ILE A 90 -21.48 -5.67 9.39
C ILE A 90 -22.85 -5.83 8.71
N ALA A 91 -22.95 -5.48 7.44
CA ALA A 91 -24.19 -5.64 6.67
C ALA A 91 -24.64 -7.12 6.56
N LYS A 92 -23.72 -8.07 6.61
CA LYS A 92 -24.04 -9.52 6.59
C LYS A 92 -24.46 -10.05 7.96
N LEU A 93 -24.10 -9.38 9.04
CA LEU A 93 -24.45 -9.76 10.41
C LEU A 93 -25.85 -9.25 10.81
N PHE A 94 -26.31 -8.18 10.17
CA PHE A 94 -27.67 -7.67 10.36
C PHE A 94 -28.65 -8.34 9.39
N SER A 95 -29.79 -8.80 9.88
CA SER A 95 -30.86 -9.28 9.00
C SER A 95 -31.39 -8.13 8.12
N PRO A 96 -31.97 -8.41 6.94
CA PRO A 96 -32.59 -7.39 6.10
C PRO A 96 -33.60 -6.51 6.86
N SER A 97 -34.24 -7.08 7.88
CA SER A 97 -35.16 -6.39 8.80
C SER A 97 -34.46 -5.38 9.73
N ILE A 98 -33.25 -5.66 10.22
CA ILE A 98 -32.50 -4.72 11.07
C ILE A 98 -31.92 -3.57 10.23
N LEU A 99 -31.44 -3.84 9.02
CA LEU A 99 -30.95 -2.78 8.11
C LEU A 99 -32.07 -1.81 7.71
N LYS A 100 -33.28 -2.33 7.44
CA LYS A 100 -34.46 -1.53 7.14
C LYS A 100 -34.86 -0.62 8.32
N GLU A 101 -34.78 -1.14 9.55
CA GLU A 101 -35.11 -0.36 10.74
C GLU A 101 -34.02 0.67 11.08
N ALA A 102 -32.74 0.32 10.92
CA ALA A 102 -31.62 1.25 11.10
C ALA A 102 -31.69 2.44 10.13
N GLN A 103 -31.99 2.19 8.85
CA GLN A 103 -32.23 3.25 7.85
C GLN A 103 -33.42 4.14 8.25
N ARG A 104 -34.52 3.52 8.72
CA ARG A 104 -35.71 4.25 9.16
C ARG A 104 -35.41 5.20 10.33
N GLN A 105 -34.59 4.78 11.29
CA GLN A 105 -34.21 5.63 12.42
C GLN A 105 -33.29 6.79 12.02
N ILE A 106 -32.38 6.58 11.07
CA ILE A 106 -31.52 7.63 10.51
C ILE A 106 -32.37 8.70 9.80
N GLU A 107 -33.36 8.30 8.98
CA GLU A 107 -34.27 9.23 8.30
C GLU A 107 -35.17 10.00 9.27
N LEU A 108 -35.67 9.35 10.33
CA LEU A 108 -36.48 10.00 11.36
C LEU A 108 -35.65 11.01 12.18
N GLY A 109 -34.39 10.69 12.49
CA GLY A 109 -33.47 11.60 13.18
C GLY A 109 -33.02 12.78 12.32
N GLY A 110 -32.85 12.58 11.01
CA GLY A 110 -32.47 13.64 10.06
C GLY A 110 -33.58 14.64 9.73
N ARG A 111 -34.83 14.38 10.16
CA ARG A 111 -35.97 15.31 10.04
C ARG A 111 -36.20 16.15 11.31
N ALA A 112 -35.38 15.96 12.34
CA ALA A 112 -35.50 16.66 13.62
C ALA A 112 -34.52 17.85 13.76
N VAL A 113 -33.93 18.33 12.65
CA VAL A 113 -33.09 19.55 12.61
C VAL A 113 -33.61 20.51 11.55
#